data_AF-A0A814K2G4-F1
#
_entry.id   AF-A0A814K2G4-F1
#
_cell.length_a   1.000
_cell.length_b   1.000
_cell.length_c   1.000
_cell.angle_alpha   90.00
_cell.angle_beta   90.00
_cell.angle_gamma   90.00
#
_symmetry.space_group_name_H-M   'P 1'
#
loop_
_entity.id
_entity.type
_entity.pdbx_description
1 polymer ?
#
loop_
_entity_poly.entity_id
_entity_poly.type
_entity_poly.pdbx_seq_one_letter_code
_entity_poly.pdbx_strand_id
1 'polypeptide(L)'
;MPPKRSKEEIKKLFKSFDNGNGHLSLAEIDRAVTHYYPDLGTNKKAIMRAYKAADNGGNGFIELKEFAKLIEVLGYYDDLSKKFAQLDKDGDHRISFTEFKKGFSLLNQDHLDDQHLKKEFNNIDKNGGGFILFDEFCMYMANRQHGEDE
;
A
#
# COMPACT_ATOMS: atom_id res chain seq x y z
N MET A 1 -5.73 -6.89 8.81
CA MET A 1 -4.27 -7.17 8.86
C MET A 1 -4.01 -8.66 9.01
N PRO A 2 -2.95 -9.21 8.38
CA PRO A 2 -2.58 -10.61 8.55
C PRO A 2 -2.13 -10.91 9.99
N PRO A 3 -2.37 -12.13 10.53
CA PRO A 3 -1.96 -12.50 11.88
C PRO A 3 -0.44 -12.47 12.03
N LYS A 4 0.03 -12.06 13.23
CA LYS A 4 1.44 -12.17 13.60
C LYS A 4 1.87 -13.64 13.55
N ARG A 5 3.02 -13.90 12.96
CA ARG A 5 3.63 -15.23 12.84
C ARG A 5 4.99 -15.28 13.52
N SER A 6 5.34 -16.45 14.02
CA SER A 6 6.68 -16.74 14.54
C SER A 6 7.74 -16.70 13.43
N LYS A 7 9.01 -16.56 13.82
CA LYS A 7 10.14 -16.60 12.89
C LYS A 7 10.21 -17.94 12.15
N GLU A 8 9.91 -19.06 12.82
CA GLU A 8 9.88 -20.37 12.16
C GLU A 8 8.77 -20.46 11.11
N GLU A 9 7.57 -19.96 11.39
CA GLU A 9 6.46 -19.96 10.43
C GLU A 9 6.75 -19.08 9.22
N ILE A 10 7.30 -17.88 9.43
CA ILE A 10 7.73 -16.99 8.34
C ILE A 10 8.78 -17.67 7.47
N LYS A 11 9.76 -18.35 8.07
CA LYS A 11 10.80 -19.10 7.34
C LYS A 11 10.24 -20.28 6.56
N LYS A 12 9.28 -21.03 7.12
CA LYS A 12 8.61 -22.13 6.43
C LYS A 12 7.82 -21.62 5.23
N LEU A 13 7.08 -20.53 5.40
CA LEU A 13 6.30 -19.92 4.33
C LEU A 13 7.20 -19.36 3.21
N PHE A 14 8.29 -18.69 3.56
CA PHE A 14 9.26 -18.22 2.58
C PHE A 14 9.76 -19.38 1.71
N LYS A 15 10.19 -20.47 2.37
CA LYS A 15 10.72 -21.66 1.70
C LYS A 15 9.70 -22.42 0.84
N SER A 16 8.40 -22.29 1.10
CA SER A 16 7.38 -22.97 0.28
C SER A 16 7.17 -22.34 -1.09
N PHE A 17 7.63 -21.09 -1.29
CA PHE A 17 7.51 -20.37 -2.56
C PHE A 17 8.83 -20.03 -3.23
N ASP A 18 9.93 -20.07 -2.48
CA ASP A 18 11.29 -19.96 -3.00
C ASP A 18 11.58 -21.13 -3.94
N ASN A 19 12.02 -20.82 -5.16
CA ASN A 19 12.41 -21.81 -6.17
C ASN A 19 13.80 -22.42 -5.93
N GLY A 20 14.47 -22.04 -4.84
CA GLY A 20 15.81 -22.49 -4.45
C GLY A 20 16.91 -21.48 -4.73
N ASN A 21 16.55 -20.27 -5.19
CA ASN A 21 17.48 -19.14 -5.38
C ASN A 21 17.69 -18.32 -4.10
N GLY A 22 16.92 -18.58 -3.03
CA GLY A 22 17.05 -17.94 -1.73
C GLY A 22 16.37 -16.57 -1.64
N HIS A 23 15.54 -16.20 -2.62
CA HIS A 23 14.86 -14.90 -2.69
C HIS A 23 13.54 -14.99 -3.45
N LEU A 24 12.54 -14.21 -3.06
CA LEU A 24 11.23 -14.22 -3.71
C LEU A 24 11.09 -13.07 -4.71
N SER A 25 10.78 -13.43 -5.95
CA SER A 25 10.31 -12.49 -6.97
C SER A 25 8.90 -11.99 -6.66
N LEU A 26 8.48 -10.90 -7.31
CA LEU A 26 7.09 -10.40 -7.21
C LEU A 26 6.05 -11.48 -7.56
N ALA A 27 6.34 -12.35 -8.53
CA ALA A 27 5.43 -13.42 -8.93
C ALA A 27 5.29 -14.51 -7.86
N GLU A 28 6.37 -14.84 -7.15
CA GLU A 28 6.34 -15.79 -6.04
C GLU A 28 5.63 -15.21 -4.82
N ILE A 29 5.83 -13.92 -4.55
CA ILE A 29 5.06 -13.18 -3.53
C ILE A 29 3.57 -13.16 -3.89
N ASP A 30 3.22 -12.84 -5.13
CA ASP A 30 1.83 -12.79 -5.57
C ASP A 30 1.13 -14.14 -5.37
N ARG A 31 1.81 -15.24 -5.74
CA ARG A 31 1.35 -16.60 -5.50
C ARG A 31 1.21 -16.91 -4.02
N ALA A 32 2.19 -16.52 -3.21
CA ALA A 32 2.19 -16.73 -1.76
C ALA A 32 1.02 -16.03 -1.08
N VAL A 33 0.82 -14.75 -1.41
CA VAL A 33 -0.27 -13.95 -0.87
C VAL A 33 -1.61 -14.51 -1.32
N THR A 34 -1.77 -14.83 -2.60
CA THR A 34 -3.02 -15.40 -3.13
C THR A 34 -3.39 -16.72 -2.46
N HIS A 35 -2.41 -17.56 -2.14
CA HIS A 35 -2.66 -18.85 -1.49
C HIS A 35 -2.98 -18.73 0.00
N TYR A 36 -2.19 -17.96 0.76
CA TYR A 36 -2.29 -17.91 2.22
C TYR A 36 -3.17 -16.77 2.75
N TYR A 37 -3.46 -15.79 1.91
CA TYR A 37 -4.28 -14.61 2.22
C TYR A 37 -5.16 -14.27 1.01
N PRO A 38 -6.10 -15.15 0.64
CA PRO A 38 -6.90 -14.99 -0.57
C PRO A 38 -7.59 -13.63 -0.66
N ASP A 39 -8.07 -13.11 0.47
CA ASP A 39 -8.68 -11.77 0.54
C ASP A 39 -7.73 -10.65 0.10
N LEU A 40 -6.44 -10.74 0.49
CA LEU A 40 -5.39 -9.79 0.13
C LEU A 40 -4.83 -10.06 -1.28
N GLY A 41 -4.89 -11.32 -1.74
CA GLY A 41 -4.41 -11.79 -3.04
C GLY A 41 -5.08 -11.14 -4.25
N THR A 42 -6.31 -10.65 -4.06
CA THR A 42 -7.07 -9.94 -5.08
C THR A 42 -6.54 -8.53 -5.34
N ASN A 43 -5.85 -7.93 -4.37
CA ASN A 43 -5.41 -6.54 -4.41
C ASN A 43 -3.96 -6.41 -4.92
N LYS A 44 -3.79 -6.47 -6.23
CA LYS A 44 -2.45 -6.41 -6.86
C LYS A 44 -1.69 -5.11 -6.58
N LYS A 45 -2.40 -3.98 -6.45
CA LYS A 45 -1.79 -2.68 -6.13
C LYS A 45 -1.19 -2.70 -4.71
N ALA A 46 -1.92 -3.25 -3.74
CA ALA A 46 -1.43 -3.41 -2.38
C ALA A 46 -0.21 -4.36 -2.30
N ILE A 47 -0.26 -5.49 -3.00
CA ILE A 47 0.87 -6.44 -3.07
C ILE A 47 2.11 -5.75 -3.64
N MET A 48 1.97 -5.04 -4.75
CA MET A 48 3.08 -4.32 -5.38
C MET A 48 3.67 -3.25 -4.47
N ARG A 49 2.82 -2.50 -3.75
CA ARG A 49 3.29 -1.45 -2.84
C ARG A 49 3.98 -2.04 -1.60
N ALA A 50 3.44 -3.12 -1.05
CA ALA A 50 4.03 -3.87 0.06
C ALA A 50 5.39 -4.46 -0.33
N TYR A 51 5.48 -5.02 -1.53
CA TYR A 51 6.72 -5.53 -2.11
C TYR A 51 7.78 -4.42 -2.21
N LYS A 52 7.46 -3.30 -2.86
CA LYS A 52 8.37 -2.15 -2.98
C LYS A 52 8.79 -1.58 -1.62
N ALA A 53 7.92 -1.64 -0.62
CA ALA A 53 8.22 -1.15 0.73
C ALA A 53 9.08 -2.13 1.56
N ALA A 54 9.12 -3.40 1.18
CA ALA A 54 9.89 -4.44 1.86
C ALA A 54 11.26 -4.68 1.21
N ASP A 55 11.39 -4.47 -0.10
CA ASP A 55 12.66 -4.51 -0.85
C ASP A 55 13.54 -3.30 -0.50
N ASN A 56 14.13 -3.33 0.70
CA ASN A 56 15.05 -2.30 1.17
C ASN A 56 16.43 -2.42 0.49
N GLY A 57 16.77 -3.62 0.00
CA GLY A 57 17.98 -3.84 -0.79
C GLY A 57 17.94 -3.20 -2.17
N GLY A 58 16.74 -2.86 -2.68
CA GLY A 58 16.53 -2.34 -4.03
C GLY A 58 16.98 -3.31 -5.13
N ASN A 59 17.06 -4.61 -4.80
CA ASN A 59 17.59 -5.63 -5.70
C ASN A 59 16.48 -6.24 -6.58
N GLY A 60 15.22 -5.84 -6.40
CA GLY A 60 14.10 -6.39 -7.13
C GLY A 60 13.73 -7.79 -6.67
N PHE A 61 14.05 -8.15 -5.42
CA PHE A 61 13.69 -9.41 -4.78
C PHE A 61 13.43 -9.22 -3.29
N ILE A 62 12.79 -10.21 -2.67
CA ILE A 62 12.54 -10.21 -1.22
C ILE A 62 13.36 -11.34 -0.59
N GLU A 63 14.29 -10.96 0.27
CA GLU A 63 15.03 -11.91 1.10
C GLU A 63 14.22 -12.32 2.33
N LEU A 64 14.63 -13.40 3.01
CA LEU A 64 13.94 -13.89 4.22
C LEU A 64 13.78 -12.81 5.30
N LYS A 65 14.77 -11.92 5.44
CA LYS A 65 14.74 -10.81 6.42
C LYS A 65 13.69 -9.75 6.08
N GLU A 66 13.41 -9.56 4.79
CA GLU A 66 12.46 -8.58 4.26
C GLU A 66 11.04 -9.15 4.18
N PHE A 67 10.92 -10.47 4.02
CA PHE A 67 9.63 -11.14 3.90
C PHE A 67 8.73 -10.92 5.12
N ALA A 68 9.29 -10.90 6.34
CA ALA A 68 8.53 -10.57 7.53
C ALA A 68 7.91 -9.16 7.46
N LYS A 69 8.68 -8.18 6.96
CA LYS A 69 8.21 -6.81 6.78
C LYS A 69 7.12 -6.73 5.72
N LEU A 70 7.27 -7.46 4.62
CA LEU A 70 6.27 -7.54 3.56
C LEU A 70 4.91 -7.99 4.11
N ILE A 71 4.89 -9.06 4.89
CA ILE A 71 3.65 -9.58 5.49
C ILE A 71 3.03 -8.56 6.44
N GLU A 72 3.84 -7.85 7.23
CA GLU A 72 3.36 -6.81 8.14
C GLU A 72 2.66 -5.66 7.38
N VAL A 73 3.30 -5.13 6.33
CA VAL A 73 2.78 -3.95 5.61
C VAL A 73 1.71 -4.29 4.58
N LEU A 74 1.54 -5.56 4.21
CA LEU A 74 0.55 -5.99 3.22
C LEU A 74 -0.87 -5.60 3.62
N GLY A 75 -1.23 -5.83 4.90
CA GLY A 75 -2.56 -5.45 5.39
C GLY A 75 -2.79 -3.94 5.37
N TYR A 76 -1.75 -3.16 5.70
CA TYR A 76 -1.82 -1.71 5.66
C TYR A 76 -2.06 -1.18 4.24
N TYR A 77 -1.30 -1.67 3.25
CA TYR A 77 -1.48 -1.24 1.86
C TYR A 77 -2.80 -1.72 1.24
N ASP A 78 -3.33 -2.86 1.69
CA ASP A 78 -4.67 -3.30 1.30
C ASP A 78 -5.75 -2.33 1.83
N ASP A 79 -5.67 -1.94 3.10
CA ASP A 79 -6.59 -0.95 3.69
C ASP A 79 -6.50 0.40 2.97
N LEU A 80 -5.29 0.86 2.63
CA LEU A 80 -5.11 2.07 1.84
C LEU A 80 -5.68 1.96 0.44
N SER A 81 -5.48 0.82 -0.23
CA SER A 81 -6.04 0.60 -1.56
C SER A 81 -7.57 0.55 -1.54
N LYS A 82 -8.19 0.02 -0.48
CA LYS A 82 -9.64 0.06 -0.29
C LYS A 82 -10.15 1.48 -0.06
N LYS A 83 -9.42 2.31 0.69
CA LYS A 83 -9.75 3.74 0.84
C LYS A 83 -9.59 4.49 -0.48
N PHE A 84 -8.51 4.24 -1.21
CA PHE A 84 -8.29 4.82 -2.54
C PHE A 84 -9.44 4.49 -3.49
N ALA A 85 -9.87 3.22 -3.54
CA ALA A 85 -11.01 2.78 -4.37
C ALA A 85 -12.35 3.38 -3.94
N GLN A 86 -12.49 3.86 -2.70
CA GLN A 86 -13.67 4.60 -2.28
C GLN A 86 -13.65 6.05 -2.76
N LEU A 87 -12.47 6.63 -2.98
CA LEU A 87 -12.28 7.99 -3.50
C LEU A 87 -12.39 8.02 -5.03
N ASP A 88 -11.71 7.10 -5.72
CA ASP A 88 -11.75 6.87 -7.18
C ASP A 88 -13.14 6.35 -7.58
N LYS A 89 -14.04 7.24 -8.01
CA LYS A 89 -15.46 6.92 -8.28
C LYS A 89 -15.68 6.47 -9.70
N ASP A 90 -14.89 6.98 -10.64
CA ASP A 90 -15.01 6.61 -12.05
C ASP A 90 -14.11 5.41 -12.44
N GLY A 91 -13.19 5.00 -11.56
CA GLY A 91 -12.37 3.82 -11.73
C GLY A 91 -11.17 4.04 -12.65
N ASP A 92 -10.78 5.29 -12.92
CA ASP A 92 -9.65 5.63 -13.80
C ASP A 92 -8.27 5.36 -13.17
N HIS A 93 -8.26 4.88 -11.91
CA HIS A 93 -7.10 4.55 -11.10
C HIS A 93 -6.28 5.76 -10.63
N ARG A 94 -6.90 6.92 -10.62
CA ARG A 94 -6.38 8.19 -10.15
C ARG A 94 -7.48 8.85 -9.31
N ILE A 95 -7.14 9.89 -8.58
CA ILE A 95 -8.14 10.69 -7.86
C ILE A 95 -8.05 12.10 -8.41
N SER A 96 -9.10 12.51 -9.12
CA SER A 96 -9.28 13.89 -9.54
C SER A 96 -9.57 14.81 -8.35
N PHE A 97 -9.38 16.12 -8.51
CA PHE A 97 -9.75 17.07 -7.47
C PHE A 97 -11.24 17.00 -7.09
N THR A 98 -12.11 16.70 -8.06
CA THR A 98 -13.55 16.55 -7.83
C THR A 98 -13.86 15.34 -6.96
N GLU A 99 -13.22 14.21 -7.22
CA GLU A 99 -13.36 12.99 -6.40
C GLU A 99 -12.77 13.16 -5.02
N PHE A 100 -11.57 13.76 -4.93
CA PHE A 100 -10.95 14.12 -3.67
C PHE A 100 -11.88 14.97 -2.81
N LYS A 101 -12.43 16.07 -3.35
CA LYS A 101 -13.37 16.94 -2.63
C LYS A 101 -14.61 16.20 -2.12
N LYS A 102 -15.19 15.32 -2.93
CA LYS A 102 -16.39 14.55 -2.55
C LYS A 102 -16.09 13.50 -1.47
N GLY A 103 -14.91 12.90 -1.54
CA GLY A 103 -14.51 11.81 -0.65
C GLY A 103 -13.65 12.24 0.54
N PHE A 104 -13.26 13.51 0.64
CA PHE A 104 -12.32 14.00 1.66
C PHE A 104 -12.79 13.74 3.10
N SER A 105 -14.09 13.76 3.35
CA SER A 105 -14.67 13.41 4.65
C SER A 105 -14.38 11.97 5.09
N LEU A 106 -14.12 11.05 4.15
CA LEU A 106 -13.70 9.67 4.45
C LEU A 106 -12.29 9.59 5.06
N LEU A 107 -11.52 10.67 5.00
CA LEU A 107 -10.19 10.80 5.60
C LEU A 107 -10.24 11.41 7.02
N ASN A 108 -11.42 11.48 7.65
CA ASN A 108 -11.65 11.98 9.01
C ASN A 108 -11.22 13.44 9.22
N GLN A 109 -11.47 14.32 8.24
CA GLN A 109 -11.25 15.76 8.40
C GLN A 109 -12.58 16.52 8.29
N ASP A 110 -12.73 17.52 9.16
CA ASP A 110 -13.84 18.48 9.14
C ASP A 110 -13.96 19.19 7.78
N HIS A 111 -15.12 19.80 7.54
CA HIS A 111 -15.43 20.51 6.31
C HIS A 111 -14.43 21.66 6.04
N LEU A 112 -13.41 21.37 5.22
CA LEU A 112 -12.51 22.38 4.64
C LEU A 112 -13.19 23.10 3.48
N ASP A 113 -12.88 24.38 3.30
CA ASP A 113 -13.26 25.11 2.09
C ASP A 113 -12.45 24.65 0.87
N ASP A 114 -12.89 25.08 -0.32
CA ASP A 114 -12.27 24.70 -1.59
C ASP A 114 -10.80 25.12 -1.72
N GLN A 115 -10.39 26.22 -1.09
CA GLN A 115 -9.00 26.69 -1.15
C GLN A 115 -8.09 25.78 -0.33
N HIS A 116 -8.52 25.41 0.88
CA HIS A 116 -7.78 24.49 1.74
C HIS A 116 -7.74 23.08 1.16
N LEU A 117 -8.85 22.59 0.59
CA LEU A 117 -8.88 21.31 -0.13
C LEU A 117 -7.92 21.31 -1.32
N LYS A 118 -7.87 22.40 -2.09
CA LYS A 118 -6.98 22.49 -3.25
C LYS A 118 -5.51 22.51 -2.83
N LYS A 119 -5.18 23.20 -1.73
CA LYS A 119 -3.84 23.18 -1.15
C LYS A 119 -3.44 21.77 -0.73
N GLU A 120 -4.33 21.05 -0.04
CA GLU A 120 -4.03 19.69 0.41
C GLU A 120 -3.91 18.72 -0.76
N PHE A 121 -4.79 18.82 -1.76
CA PHE A 121 -4.66 18.05 -2.99
C PHE A 121 -3.28 18.25 -3.65
N ASN A 122 -2.84 19.50 -3.80
CA ASN A 122 -1.54 19.81 -4.38
C ASN A 122 -0.37 19.36 -3.49
N ASN A 123 -0.55 19.27 -2.17
CA ASN A 123 0.46 18.72 -1.26
C ASN A 123 0.65 17.21 -1.48
N ILE A 124 -0.43 16.50 -1.84
CA ILE A 124 -0.43 15.06 -2.10
C ILE A 124 0.08 14.76 -3.51
N ASP A 125 -0.38 15.50 -4.52
CA ASP A 125 0.06 15.41 -5.93
C ASP A 125 1.51 15.91 -6.08
N LYS A 126 2.46 15.06 -5.69
CA LYS A 126 3.90 15.39 -5.66
C LYS A 126 4.49 15.57 -7.05
N ASN A 127 3.98 14.85 -8.05
CA ASN A 127 4.47 14.96 -9.42
C ASN A 127 3.82 16.12 -10.20
N GLY A 128 2.77 16.76 -9.67
CA GLY A 128 2.10 17.89 -10.28
C GLY A 128 1.27 17.52 -11.52
N GLY A 129 0.84 16.26 -11.62
CA GLY A 129 0.09 15.71 -12.75
C GLY A 129 -1.37 16.14 -12.79
N GLY A 130 -1.86 16.80 -11.72
CA GLY A 130 -3.25 17.22 -11.57
C GLY A 130 -4.17 16.12 -11.04
N PHE A 131 -3.61 14.97 -10.65
CA PHE A 131 -4.32 13.80 -10.13
C PHE A 131 -3.48 13.16 -9.03
N ILE A 132 -4.14 12.66 -7.99
CA ILE A 132 -3.46 11.88 -6.95
C ILE A 132 -3.38 10.42 -7.41
N LEU A 133 -2.15 9.90 -7.53
CA LEU A 133 -1.90 8.48 -7.80
C LEU A 133 -1.88 7.66 -6.50
N PHE A 134 -2.05 6.34 -6.62
CA PHE A 134 -2.04 5.46 -5.44
C PHE A 134 -0.73 5.57 -4.64
N ASP A 135 0.42 5.65 -5.31
CA ASP A 135 1.72 5.79 -4.64
C ASP A 135 1.80 7.11 -3.84
N GLU A 136 1.26 8.21 -4.39
CA GLU A 136 1.18 9.52 -3.73
C GLU A 136 0.25 9.50 -2.52
N PHE A 137 -0.92 8.89 -2.67
CA PHE A 137 -1.85 8.66 -1.57
C PHE A 137 -1.19 7.84 -0.45
N CYS A 138 -0.45 6.79 -0.77
CA CYS A 138 0.28 6.00 0.23
C CYS A 138 1.34 6.81 0.97
N MET A 139 2.14 7.61 0.27
CA MET A 139 3.15 8.47 0.90
C MET A 139 2.50 9.48 1.85
N TYR A 140 1.40 10.09 1.43
CA TYR A 140 0.65 11.01 2.25
C TYR A 140 0.11 10.35 3.52
N MET A 141 -0.52 9.17 3.40
CA MET A 141 -1.08 8.44 4.54
C MET A 141 -0.01 7.92 5.51
N ALA A 142 1.17 7.56 5.02
CA ALA A 142 2.31 7.17 5.86
C ALA A 142 2.85 8.36 6.67
N ASN A 143 2.97 9.54 6.06
CA ASN A 143 3.45 10.74 6.75
C ASN A 143 2.48 11.25 7.83
N ARG A 144 1.16 11.05 7.64
CA ARG A 144 0.16 11.46 8.63
C ARG A 144 0.17 10.62 9.90
N GLN A 145 0.48 9.32 9.81
CA GLN A 145 0.59 8.47 10.99
C GLN A 145 1.82 8.79 11.85
N HIS A 146 2.87 9.39 11.26
CA HIS A 146 4.05 9.83 12.02
C HIS A 146 3.91 11.23 12.63
N GLY A 147 2.88 12.00 12.26
CA GLY A 147 2.65 13.35 12.79
C GLY A 147 1.76 13.42 14.04
N GLU A 148 1.28 12.29 14.55
CA GLU A 148 0.51 12.20 15.80
C GLU A 148 1.36 11.75 17.01
N ASP A 149 2.65 11.45 16.79
CA ASP A 149 3.61 10.97 17.81
C ASP A 149 4.72 12.01 18.15
N GLU A 150 4.56 13.29 17.79
CA GLU A 150 5.47 14.39 18.20
C GLU A 150 4.78 15.45 19.07
#